data_AF-K0TN73-F1
#
_entry.id   AF-K0TN73-F1
#
_cell.length_a   1.000
_cell.length_b   1.000
_cell.length_c   1.000
_cell.angle_alpha   90.00
_cell.angle_beta   90.00
_cell.angle_gamma   90.00
#
_symmetry.space_group_name_H-M   'P 1'
#
loop_
_entity.id
_entity.type
_entity.pdbx_description
1 polymer ?
#
loop_
_entity_poly.entity_id
_entity_poly.type
_entity_poly.pdbx_seq_one_letter_code
_entity_poly.pdbx_strand_id
1 'polypeptide(L)'
;MKIPSSSPSSFAAVLIGLFVYTAILSVGNRPAEKYEQRLLSVSTRSSNGLLPFGYARKNLLPWSELPATNSSDGDTAIFWAIPRSGGTTVREFYQCARLSIAHKAGVESRFGHHNQTTLERFEPAHTEVGQADIQLVNVDTTTVEGIDRARDLGLVPSGLANLISTDKLKYAVIELFDEAHRGRAIALFRHPVERLVSQFWYLKQATWEPGYRPNWAELDVEFWAWKVNVERNYAVKRLAGKGMADDATERDLRIAMRTLEEYFVVGLTERMDESLSRFNAVLRIDENNPTTKICKKHFFFDSVGVRKTNSVAHPVLNEMSQGWIALHDTNQLDVRLYYHAVRIFEEQADLPMYLRAAESMDWSQ
;
A
#
# COMPACT_ATOMS: atom_id res chain seq x y z
N MET A 1 16.62 57.77 37.51
CA MET A 1 15.53 57.46 36.54
C MET A 1 15.91 58.04 35.18
N LYS A 2 16.23 57.17 34.22
CA LYS A 2 16.45 57.53 32.80
C LYS A 2 15.52 56.63 31.98
N ILE A 3 14.66 57.24 31.18
CA ILE A 3 13.79 56.57 30.21
C ILE A 3 14.60 56.42 28.92
N PRO A 4 14.65 55.25 28.25
CA PRO A 4 15.25 55.14 26.94
C PRO A 4 14.22 55.46 25.84
N SER A 5 14.64 56.29 24.89
CA SER A 5 13.93 56.63 23.66
C SER A 5 14.05 55.51 22.62
N SER A 6 12.92 55.03 22.10
CA SER A 6 12.86 54.09 20.98
C SER A 6 12.81 54.86 19.64
N SER A 7 13.67 54.47 18.70
CA SER A 7 13.68 54.97 17.31
C SER A 7 12.75 54.14 16.42
N PRO A 8 11.96 54.75 15.53
CA PRO A 8 11.07 54.04 14.61
C PRO A 8 11.80 53.77 13.28
N SER A 9 12.44 52.60 13.14
CA SER A 9 13.08 52.22 11.86
C SER A 9 13.03 50.72 11.51
N SER A 10 12.14 49.94 12.13
CA SER A 10 12.05 48.48 11.86
C SER A 10 10.79 48.00 11.14
N PHE A 11 9.82 48.86 10.81
CA PHE A 11 8.56 48.39 10.19
C PHE A 11 8.62 48.20 8.66
N ALA A 12 9.55 48.85 7.96
CA ALA A 12 9.63 48.71 6.50
C ALA A 12 10.36 47.44 6.02
N ALA A 13 11.26 46.87 6.83
CA ALA A 13 12.04 45.68 6.45
C ALA A 13 11.24 44.36 6.57
N VAL A 14 10.18 44.34 7.38
CA VAL A 14 9.37 43.13 7.60
C VAL A 14 8.39 42.87 6.45
N LEU A 15 7.90 43.93 5.78
CA LEU A 15 6.93 43.79 4.68
C LEU A 15 7.58 43.34 3.36
N ILE A 16 8.82 43.73 3.07
CA ILE A 16 9.53 43.27 1.86
C ILE A 16 9.95 41.80 1.99
N GLY A 17 10.28 41.34 3.21
CA GLY A 17 10.58 39.92 3.48
C GLY A 17 9.38 38.98 3.26
N LEU A 18 8.17 39.43 3.59
CA LEU A 18 6.94 38.63 3.46
C LEU A 18 6.49 38.44 2.00
N PHE A 19 6.74 39.41 1.11
CA PHE A 19 6.45 39.27 -0.32
C PHE A 19 7.48 38.41 -1.07
N VAL A 20 8.75 38.39 -0.64
CA VAL A 20 9.77 37.50 -1.22
C VAL A 20 9.56 36.05 -0.73
N TYR A 21 9.12 35.85 0.52
CA TYR A 21 8.89 34.50 1.06
C TYR A 21 7.64 33.83 0.45
N THR A 22 6.59 34.59 0.15
CA THR A 22 5.40 34.07 -0.55
C THR A 22 5.64 33.83 -2.04
N ALA A 23 6.49 34.64 -2.70
CA ALA A 23 6.90 34.39 -4.08
C ALA A 23 7.76 33.12 -4.22
N ILE A 24 8.68 32.84 -3.28
CA ILE A 24 9.54 31.64 -3.32
C ILE A 24 8.73 30.36 -3.06
N LEU A 25 7.65 30.42 -2.26
CA LEU A 25 6.76 29.26 -2.06
C LEU A 25 5.75 29.03 -3.20
N SER A 26 5.56 29.99 -4.13
CA SER A 26 4.62 29.84 -5.26
C SER A 26 5.27 29.46 -6.61
N VAL A 27 6.60 29.42 -6.70
CA VAL A 27 7.34 29.03 -7.93
C VAL A 27 7.69 27.53 -7.96
N GLY A 28 7.12 26.74 -7.06
CA GLY A 28 7.28 25.28 -7.00
C GLY A 28 6.51 24.48 -8.06
N ASN A 29 6.36 24.99 -9.29
CA ASN A 29 5.93 24.16 -10.43
C ASN A 29 7.12 23.27 -10.79
N ARG A 30 7.19 22.07 -10.19
CA ARG A 30 8.25 21.10 -10.50
C ARG A 30 8.14 20.72 -11.98
N PRO A 31 9.23 20.72 -12.76
CA PRO A 31 9.24 20.24 -14.14
C PRO A 31 8.63 18.83 -14.31
N ALA A 32 8.69 18.01 -13.25
CA ALA A 32 8.05 16.71 -13.16
C ALA A 32 6.53 16.77 -13.41
N GLU A 33 5.83 17.77 -12.87
CA GLU A 33 4.36 17.85 -12.92
C GLU A 33 3.84 18.08 -14.36
N LYS A 34 4.57 18.87 -15.17
CA LYS A 34 4.25 19.06 -16.59
C LYS A 34 4.54 17.81 -17.43
N TYR A 35 5.60 17.07 -17.09
CA TYR A 35 5.93 15.82 -17.78
C TYR A 35 4.90 14.72 -17.44
N GLU A 36 4.49 14.66 -16.18
CA GLU A 36 3.45 13.76 -15.65
C GLU A 36 2.08 14.00 -16.30
N GLN A 37 1.62 15.26 -16.37
CA GLN A 37 0.35 15.60 -17.04
C GLN A 37 0.36 15.20 -18.52
N ARG A 38 1.51 15.35 -19.20
CA ARG A 38 1.66 14.95 -20.60
C ARG A 38 1.58 13.43 -20.77
N LEU A 39 2.22 12.66 -19.90
CA LEU A 39 2.15 11.19 -19.89
C LEU A 39 0.73 10.67 -19.66
N LEU A 40 -0.03 11.29 -18.75
CA LEU A 40 -1.40 10.88 -18.44
C LEU A 40 -2.37 11.20 -19.59
N SER A 41 -2.22 12.36 -20.25
CA SER A 41 -3.11 12.80 -21.34
C SER A 41 -3.08 11.90 -22.58
N VAL A 42 -1.96 11.21 -22.83
CA VAL A 42 -1.81 10.29 -23.97
C VAL A 42 -2.52 8.95 -23.72
N SER A 43 -2.64 8.53 -22.46
CA SER A 43 -3.20 7.23 -22.09
C SER A 43 -4.73 7.17 -22.20
N THR A 44 -5.43 8.28 -21.96
CA THR A 44 -6.90 8.29 -21.81
C THR A 44 -7.66 8.14 -23.14
N ARG A 45 -7.09 8.55 -24.28
CA ARG A 45 -7.80 8.53 -25.58
C ARG A 45 -7.88 7.16 -26.27
N SER A 46 -7.12 6.15 -25.82
CA SER A 46 -6.98 4.86 -26.53
C SER A 46 -7.45 3.62 -25.73
N SER A 47 -8.19 3.82 -24.63
CA SER A 47 -8.63 2.72 -23.76
C SER A 47 -10.08 2.26 -23.99
N ASN A 48 -10.80 2.83 -24.97
CA ASN A 48 -12.15 2.39 -25.31
C ASN A 48 -12.14 0.92 -25.76
N GLY A 49 -12.65 0.04 -24.91
CA GLY A 49 -12.76 -1.40 -25.15
C GLY A 49 -11.75 -2.29 -24.42
N LEU A 50 -10.80 -1.73 -23.67
CA LEU A 50 -9.93 -2.53 -22.80
C LEU A 50 -10.62 -2.76 -21.45
N LEU A 51 -10.98 -4.00 -21.17
CA LEU A 51 -11.57 -4.39 -19.89
C LEU A 51 -10.47 -4.65 -18.84
N PRO A 52 -10.76 -4.42 -17.55
CA PRO A 52 -9.93 -4.89 -16.45
C PRO A 52 -9.64 -6.39 -16.58
N PHE A 53 -8.54 -6.84 -15.97
CA PHE A 53 -8.18 -8.25 -16.06
C PHE A 53 -9.24 -9.14 -15.41
N GLY A 54 -9.50 -10.31 -16.01
CA GLY A 54 -10.66 -11.15 -15.68
C GLY A 54 -10.80 -11.56 -14.21
N TYR A 55 -9.69 -11.76 -13.49
CA TYR A 55 -9.73 -12.10 -12.06
C TYR A 55 -10.40 -11.01 -11.23
N ALA A 56 -10.11 -9.73 -11.52
CA ALA A 56 -10.62 -8.62 -10.74
C ALA A 56 -12.12 -8.46 -10.96
N ARG A 57 -12.56 -8.48 -12.22
CA ARG A 57 -13.98 -8.33 -12.55
C ARG A 57 -14.87 -9.40 -11.94
N LYS A 58 -14.39 -10.65 -11.91
CA LYS A 58 -15.19 -11.76 -11.41
C LYS A 58 -15.28 -11.77 -9.88
N ASN A 59 -14.17 -11.48 -9.21
CA ASN A 59 -14.01 -11.83 -7.80
C ASN A 59 -13.78 -10.63 -6.86
N LEU A 60 -13.62 -9.41 -7.39
CA LEU A 60 -13.47 -8.20 -6.59
C LEU A 60 -14.67 -7.27 -6.79
N LEU A 61 -15.09 -6.59 -5.73
CA LEU A 61 -16.05 -5.49 -5.79
C LEU A 61 -15.34 -4.22 -6.32
N PRO A 62 -15.96 -3.46 -7.24
CA PRO A 62 -15.50 -2.12 -7.58
C PRO A 62 -15.37 -1.26 -6.32
N TRP A 63 -14.32 -0.42 -6.24
CA TRP A 63 -14.10 0.37 -5.02
C TRP A 63 -15.21 1.40 -4.78
N SER A 64 -15.91 1.80 -5.84
CA SER A 64 -17.04 2.73 -5.80
C SER A 64 -18.33 2.11 -5.26
N GLU A 65 -18.44 0.77 -5.22
CA GLU A 65 -19.60 0.11 -4.64
C GLU A 65 -19.53 0.19 -3.11
N LEU A 66 -20.63 0.63 -2.48
CA LEU A 66 -20.71 0.73 -1.03
C LEU A 66 -20.63 -0.67 -0.37
N PRO A 67 -19.96 -0.80 0.78
CA PRO A 67 -20.04 -2.02 1.60
C PRO A 67 -21.49 -2.37 1.93
N ALA A 68 -21.88 -3.65 1.76
CA ALA A 68 -23.25 -4.10 2.03
C ALA A 68 -23.61 -3.91 3.51
N THR A 69 -24.60 -3.07 3.83
CA THR A 69 -24.92 -2.71 5.22
C THR A 69 -25.49 -3.87 6.04
N ASN A 70 -26.04 -4.88 5.36
CA ASN A 70 -26.78 -5.99 5.98
C ASN A 70 -25.98 -7.28 6.21
N SER A 71 -24.71 -7.36 5.82
CA SER A 71 -23.88 -8.53 6.14
C SER A 71 -23.26 -8.36 7.51
N SER A 72 -23.67 -9.18 8.49
CA SER A 72 -23.11 -9.19 9.85
C SER A 72 -21.58 -9.37 9.88
N ASP A 73 -21.02 -9.93 8.81
CA ASP A 73 -19.62 -10.37 8.78
C ASP A 73 -18.69 -9.43 7.98
N GLY A 74 -19.26 -8.44 7.27
CA GLY A 74 -18.53 -7.49 6.41
C GLY A 74 -17.82 -8.14 5.21
N ASP A 75 -17.49 -7.33 4.19
CA ASP A 75 -16.71 -7.82 3.05
C ASP A 75 -15.27 -8.12 3.49
N THR A 76 -14.74 -9.31 3.18
CA THR A 76 -13.30 -9.60 3.38
C THR A 76 -12.47 -8.76 2.41
N ALA A 77 -11.53 -7.99 2.93
CA ALA A 77 -10.59 -7.24 2.11
C ALA A 77 -9.34 -8.05 1.79
N ILE A 78 -8.76 -7.77 0.62
CA ILE A 78 -7.42 -8.23 0.24
C ILE A 78 -6.48 -7.03 0.16
N PHE A 79 -5.43 -7.06 0.98
CA PHE A 79 -4.30 -6.14 0.86
C PHE A 79 -3.24 -6.75 -0.06
N TRP A 80 -3.06 -6.11 -1.21
CA TRP A 80 -1.93 -6.43 -2.09
C TRP A 80 -0.65 -5.84 -1.51
N ALA A 81 0.14 -6.70 -0.87
CA ALA A 81 1.40 -6.35 -0.25
C ALA A 81 2.51 -6.21 -1.30
N ILE A 82 2.61 -5.01 -1.90
CA ILE A 82 3.71 -4.69 -2.82
C ILE A 82 5.04 -4.66 -2.02
N PRO A 83 6.07 -5.44 -2.41
CA PRO A 83 7.33 -5.48 -1.70
C PRO A 83 7.93 -4.08 -1.53
N ARG A 84 8.35 -3.74 -0.30
CA ARG A 84 9.01 -2.47 0.07
C ARG A 84 8.13 -1.21 -0.09
N SER A 85 6.81 -1.37 -0.15
CA SER A 85 5.85 -0.26 -0.18
C SER A 85 5.05 -0.13 1.12
N GLY A 86 5.65 -0.43 2.28
CA GLY A 86 5.01 -0.19 3.60
C GLY A 86 4.06 -1.29 4.11
N GLY A 87 4.02 -2.47 3.46
CA GLY A 87 3.10 -3.55 3.84
C GLY A 87 3.22 -4.04 5.30
N THR A 88 4.44 -4.06 5.87
CA THR A 88 4.62 -4.39 7.29
C THR A 88 3.95 -3.37 8.21
N THR A 89 4.08 -2.08 7.91
CA THR A 89 3.45 -1.00 8.69
C THR A 89 1.93 -1.10 8.65
N VAL A 90 1.35 -1.31 7.46
CA VAL A 90 -0.10 -1.50 7.29
C VAL A 90 -0.58 -2.71 8.11
N ARG A 91 0.14 -3.83 8.02
CA ARG A 91 -0.19 -5.04 8.78
C ARG A 91 -0.13 -4.80 10.29
N GLU A 92 0.97 -4.28 10.79
CA GLU A 92 1.17 -4.03 12.22
C GLU A 92 0.14 -3.03 12.76
N PHE A 93 -0.23 -2.02 11.97
CA PHE A 93 -1.33 -1.11 12.31
C PHE A 93 -2.65 -1.87 12.47
N TYR A 94 -3.02 -2.73 11.53
CA TYR A 94 -4.27 -3.48 11.61
C TYR A 94 -4.28 -4.58 12.68
N GLN A 95 -3.11 -5.15 12.99
CA GLN A 95 -2.94 -6.01 14.17
C GLN A 95 -3.22 -5.23 15.46
N CYS A 96 -2.66 -4.02 15.58
CA CYS A 96 -2.93 -3.14 16.71
C CYS A 96 -4.41 -2.76 16.81
N ALA A 97 -5.05 -2.48 15.67
CA ALA A 97 -6.47 -2.16 15.58
C ALA A 97 -7.40 -3.40 15.78
N ARG A 98 -6.85 -4.55 16.19
CA ARG A 98 -7.57 -5.82 16.46
C ARG A 98 -8.34 -6.37 15.27
N LEU A 99 -7.88 -6.08 14.06
CA LEU A 99 -8.44 -6.68 12.86
C LEU A 99 -7.97 -8.13 12.73
N SER A 100 -8.85 -9.06 12.33
CA SER A 100 -8.43 -10.43 12.08
C SER A 100 -7.73 -10.55 10.73
N ILE A 101 -6.46 -10.97 10.75
CA ILE A 101 -5.61 -11.00 9.56
C ILE A 101 -5.18 -12.42 9.21
N ALA A 102 -5.38 -12.80 7.95
CA ALA A 102 -4.81 -14.00 7.35
C ALA A 102 -3.52 -13.65 6.58
N HIS A 103 -2.38 -14.21 7.04
CA HIS A 103 -1.05 -14.02 6.45
C HIS A 103 -0.05 -15.01 7.07
N LYS A 104 1.21 -14.98 6.61
CA LYS A 104 2.30 -15.87 7.06
C LYS A 104 2.39 -16.12 8.58
N ALA A 105 2.21 -15.11 9.44
CA ALA A 105 2.39 -15.36 10.88
C ALA A 105 1.31 -16.28 11.48
N GLY A 106 0.17 -16.48 10.79
CA GLY A 106 -0.89 -17.38 11.21
C GLY A 106 -0.46 -18.85 11.30
N VAL A 107 0.60 -19.25 10.59
CA VAL A 107 1.13 -20.62 10.60
C VAL A 107 2.51 -20.72 11.25
N GLU A 108 2.93 -19.71 12.00
CA GLU A 108 4.20 -19.81 12.72
C GLU A 108 4.13 -20.90 13.78
N SER A 109 5.11 -21.81 13.77
CA SER A 109 5.13 -22.99 14.62
C SER A 109 5.07 -22.66 16.12
N ARG A 110 5.64 -21.52 16.52
CA ARG A 110 5.61 -21.01 17.90
C ARG A 110 4.21 -20.74 18.45
N PHE A 111 3.19 -20.61 17.58
CA PHE A 111 1.81 -20.42 18.02
C PHE A 111 1.02 -21.73 18.11
N GLY A 112 1.54 -22.85 17.62
CA GLY A 112 0.88 -24.16 17.75
C GLY A 112 -0.32 -24.43 16.81
N HIS A 113 -0.70 -23.47 15.96
CA HIS A 113 -1.87 -23.60 15.07
C HIS A 113 -1.57 -24.11 13.65
N HIS A 114 -0.29 -24.25 13.28
CA HIS A 114 0.15 -24.53 11.90
C HIS A 114 -0.30 -25.88 11.30
N ASN A 115 -0.60 -26.88 12.13
CA ASN A 115 -1.01 -28.23 11.68
C ASN A 115 -2.51 -28.51 11.89
N GLN A 116 -3.30 -27.52 12.31
CA GLN A 116 -4.72 -27.72 12.52
C GLN A 116 -5.44 -28.00 11.20
N THR A 117 -6.51 -28.80 11.24
CA THR A 117 -7.30 -29.16 10.05
C THR A 117 -8.55 -28.30 9.90
N THR A 118 -8.79 -27.36 10.82
CA THR A 118 -9.92 -26.42 10.82
C THR A 118 -9.40 -25.00 10.84
N LEU A 119 -10.16 -24.05 10.28
CA LEU A 119 -9.86 -22.64 10.47
C LEU A 119 -10.14 -22.23 11.90
N GLU A 120 -9.23 -21.44 12.44
CA GLU A 120 -9.35 -20.84 13.76
C GLU A 120 -8.82 -19.42 13.70
N ARG A 121 -9.58 -18.50 14.30
CA ARG A 121 -9.08 -17.18 14.70
C ARG A 121 -8.50 -17.32 16.10
N PHE A 122 -7.25 -16.94 16.29
CA PHE A 122 -6.56 -17.09 17.57
C PHE A 122 -5.76 -15.84 17.94
N GLU A 123 -5.49 -15.73 19.24
CA GLU A 123 -4.65 -14.72 19.85
C GLU A 123 -3.30 -15.34 20.25
N PRO A 124 -2.16 -14.88 19.69
CA PRO A 124 -0.86 -15.38 20.10
C PRO A 124 -0.58 -15.13 21.59
N ALA A 125 -0.37 -16.20 22.38
CA ALA A 125 -0.26 -16.14 23.84
C ALA A 125 0.96 -15.37 24.42
N HIS A 126 1.81 -14.76 23.57
CA HIS A 126 3.07 -14.14 23.97
C HIS A 126 3.43 -12.95 23.08
N THR A 127 2.54 -11.96 22.98
CA THR A 127 2.97 -10.64 22.54
C THR A 127 3.67 -9.94 23.71
N GLU A 128 4.79 -9.25 23.46
CA GLU A 128 5.49 -8.53 24.54
C GLU A 128 4.50 -7.56 25.21
N VAL A 129 4.57 -7.42 26.54
CA VAL A 129 3.66 -6.59 27.35
C VAL A 129 3.44 -5.23 26.69
N GLY A 130 2.24 -5.00 26.16
CA GLY A 130 1.85 -3.77 25.46
C GLY A 130 1.55 -3.90 23.96
N GLN A 131 1.82 -5.06 23.34
CA GLN A 131 1.28 -5.39 22.03
C GLN A 131 -0.16 -5.91 22.20
N ALA A 132 -1.13 -5.09 21.77
CA ALA A 132 -2.57 -5.38 21.80
C ALA A 132 -2.91 -6.79 21.29
N ASP A 133 -4.04 -7.34 21.74
CA ASP A 133 -4.59 -8.66 21.35
C ASP A 133 -4.67 -8.81 19.82
N ILE A 134 -3.61 -9.35 19.21
CA ILE A 134 -3.52 -9.54 17.77
C ILE A 134 -4.43 -10.71 17.39
N GLN A 135 -5.30 -10.49 16.40
CA GLN A 135 -6.17 -11.53 15.87
C GLN A 135 -5.58 -12.11 14.58
N LEU A 136 -5.15 -13.36 14.61
CA LEU A 136 -4.63 -14.07 13.43
C LEU A 136 -5.58 -15.19 13.01
N VAL A 137 -5.58 -15.51 11.72
CA VAL A 137 -6.20 -16.74 11.20
C VAL A 137 -5.10 -17.73 10.84
N ASN A 138 -5.27 -19.00 11.20
CA ASN A 138 -4.27 -20.07 11.08
C ASN A 138 -3.98 -20.57 9.65
N VAL A 139 -3.76 -19.65 8.71
CA VAL A 139 -3.45 -19.89 7.29
C VAL A 139 -2.38 -18.93 6.79
N ASP A 140 -1.54 -19.37 5.86
CA ASP A 140 -0.56 -18.52 5.18
C ASP A 140 -1.03 -18.13 3.79
N THR A 141 -1.47 -16.90 3.61
CA THR A 141 -1.93 -16.40 2.30
C THR A 141 -0.80 -15.83 1.44
N THR A 142 0.48 -16.01 1.82
CA THR A 142 1.67 -15.51 1.10
C THR A 142 2.37 -16.58 0.27
N THR A 143 1.96 -17.84 0.38
CA THR A 143 2.46 -18.98 -0.40
C THR A 143 1.37 -19.59 -1.27
N VAL A 144 1.72 -20.37 -2.28
CA VAL A 144 0.71 -21.02 -3.15
C VAL A 144 -0.01 -22.09 -2.35
N GLU A 145 0.76 -22.92 -1.66
CA GLU A 145 0.31 -24.03 -0.81
C GLU A 145 -0.59 -23.53 0.33
N GLY A 146 -0.23 -22.40 0.93
CA GLY A 146 -1.03 -21.80 1.99
C GLY A 146 -2.32 -21.14 1.48
N ILE A 147 -2.33 -20.57 0.26
CA ILE A 147 -3.56 -20.11 -0.40
C ILE A 147 -4.46 -21.29 -0.75
N ASP A 148 -3.91 -22.40 -1.28
CA ASP A 148 -4.69 -23.61 -1.56
C ASP A 148 -5.32 -24.17 -0.28
N ARG A 149 -4.56 -24.24 0.81
CA ARG A 149 -5.10 -24.64 2.12
C ARG A 149 -6.19 -23.68 2.60
N ALA A 150 -6.01 -22.37 2.44
CA ALA A 150 -7.01 -21.38 2.83
C ALA A 150 -8.31 -21.52 2.02
N ARG A 151 -8.23 -21.80 0.72
CA ARG A 151 -9.39 -22.15 -0.13
C ARG A 151 -10.07 -23.40 0.39
N ASP A 152 -9.32 -24.49 0.58
CA ASP A 152 -9.87 -25.80 0.96
C ASP A 152 -10.57 -25.76 2.32
N LEU A 153 -10.11 -24.88 3.23
CA LEU A 153 -10.75 -24.66 4.52
C LEU A 153 -11.85 -23.58 4.51
N GLY A 154 -12.10 -22.93 3.37
CA GLY A 154 -13.18 -21.94 3.22
C GLY A 154 -12.90 -20.59 3.89
N LEU A 155 -11.68 -20.04 3.77
CA LEU A 155 -11.27 -18.81 4.47
C LEU A 155 -12.24 -17.64 4.28
N VAL A 156 -12.57 -17.28 3.04
CA VAL A 156 -13.45 -16.13 2.78
C VAL A 156 -14.90 -16.44 3.17
N PRO A 157 -15.51 -17.58 2.76
CA PRO A 157 -16.86 -17.93 3.21
C PRO A 157 -17.03 -18.05 4.73
N SER A 158 -15.95 -18.34 5.47
CA SER A 158 -16.00 -18.45 6.94
C SER A 158 -16.20 -17.12 7.68
N GLY A 159 -15.94 -15.98 7.04
CA GLY A 159 -15.96 -14.67 7.69
C GLY A 159 -14.88 -14.47 8.77
N LEU A 160 -13.94 -15.42 8.93
CA LEU A 160 -12.95 -15.37 10.02
C LEU A 160 -11.90 -14.29 9.80
N ALA A 161 -11.54 -13.96 8.55
CA ALA A 161 -10.57 -12.93 8.22
C ALA A 161 -11.26 -11.66 7.72
N ASN A 162 -10.94 -10.53 8.34
CA ASN A 162 -11.32 -9.22 7.82
C ASN A 162 -10.35 -8.75 6.72
N LEU A 163 -9.07 -9.11 6.85
CA LEU A 163 -8.01 -8.72 5.93
C LEU A 163 -7.12 -9.89 5.55
N ILE A 164 -6.99 -10.13 4.26
CA ILE A 164 -6.03 -11.08 3.67
C ILE A 164 -4.84 -10.30 3.13
N SER A 165 -3.62 -10.56 3.62
CA SER A 165 -2.41 -9.87 3.15
C SER A 165 -1.56 -10.80 2.28
N THR A 166 -1.35 -10.46 1.02
CA THR A 166 -0.60 -11.31 0.07
C THR A 166 0.12 -10.51 -1.01
N ASP A 167 1.27 -11.02 -1.47
CA ASP A 167 1.96 -10.54 -2.67
C ASP A 167 1.55 -11.32 -3.94
N LYS A 168 0.80 -12.43 -3.78
CA LYS A 168 0.30 -13.30 -4.87
C LYS A 168 -1.11 -12.88 -5.33
N LEU A 169 -1.31 -11.58 -5.54
CA LEU A 169 -2.60 -10.95 -5.81
C LEU A 169 -3.53 -11.77 -6.72
N LYS A 170 -3.11 -12.04 -7.97
CA LYS A 170 -3.94 -12.79 -8.93
C LYS A 170 -4.37 -14.15 -8.40
N TYR A 171 -3.44 -14.92 -7.84
CA TYR A 171 -3.72 -16.28 -7.39
C TYR A 171 -4.67 -16.26 -6.20
N ALA A 172 -4.38 -15.43 -5.19
CA ALA A 172 -5.26 -15.27 -4.03
C ALA A 172 -6.68 -14.82 -4.42
N VAL A 173 -6.82 -13.89 -5.37
CA VAL A 173 -8.15 -13.44 -5.81
C VAL A 173 -8.91 -14.55 -6.55
N ILE A 174 -8.23 -15.35 -7.36
CA ILE A 174 -8.87 -16.46 -8.10
C ILE A 174 -9.30 -17.58 -7.15
N GLU A 175 -8.44 -17.93 -6.20
CA GLU A 175 -8.62 -19.12 -5.38
C GLU A 175 -9.46 -18.89 -4.12
N LEU A 176 -9.43 -17.67 -3.55
CA LEU A 176 -10.09 -17.41 -2.26
C LEU A 176 -11.47 -16.76 -2.40
N PHE A 177 -11.75 -16.09 -3.51
CA PHE A 177 -12.97 -15.31 -3.71
C PHE A 177 -13.77 -15.85 -4.88
N ASP A 178 -15.09 -15.71 -4.79
CA ASP A 178 -16.03 -16.16 -5.81
C ASP A 178 -17.16 -15.14 -6.03
N GLU A 179 -18.16 -15.48 -6.83
CA GLU A 179 -19.28 -14.58 -7.16
C GLU A 179 -20.19 -14.29 -5.95
N ALA A 180 -20.28 -15.21 -4.99
CA ALA A 180 -21.05 -15.03 -3.75
C ALA A 180 -20.25 -14.30 -2.66
N HIS A 181 -18.92 -14.39 -2.72
CA HIS A 181 -17.99 -13.83 -1.74
C HIS A 181 -16.90 -13.02 -2.44
N ARG A 182 -17.28 -11.88 -3.03
CA ARG A 182 -16.34 -10.97 -3.69
C ARG A 182 -15.57 -10.14 -2.66
N GLY A 183 -14.29 -9.90 -2.93
CA GLY A 183 -13.41 -9.16 -2.02
C GLY A 183 -13.27 -7.67 -2.36
N ARG A 184 -12.82 -6.88 -1.39
CA ARG A 184 -12.37 -5.49 -1.64
C ARG A 184 -10.87 -5.41 -1.72
N ALA A 185 -10.33 -4.84 -2.78
CA ALA A 185 -8.88 -4.73 -2.93
C ALA A 185 -8.35 -3.39 -2.44
N ILE A 186 -7.33 -3.44 -1.59
CA ILE A 186 -6.59 -2.27 -1.13
C ILE A 186 -5.10 -2.47 -1.42
N ALA A 187 -4.39 -1.41 -1.79
CA ALA A 187 -2.97 -1.50 -2.11
C ALA A 187 -2.25 -0.21 -1.74
N LEU A 188 -1.02 -0.35 -1.23
CA LEU A 188 -0.16 0.76 -0.86
C LEU A 188 1.00 0.87 -1.86
N PHE A 189 1.04 1.99 -2.58
CA PHE A 189 2.04 2.27 -3.59
C PHE A 189 3.20 3.08 -3.02
N ARG A 190 4.35 2.94 -3.68
CA ARG A 190 5.55 3.74 -3.48
C ARG A 190 6.16 4.00 -4.86
N HIS A 191 6.81 5.14 -5.04
CA HIS A 191 7.52 5.42 -6.28
C HIS A 191 8.43 4.22 -6.65
N PRO A 192 8.32 3.64 -7.87
CA PRO A 192 8.97 2.37 -8.20
C PRO A 192 10.48 2.39 -8.08
N VAL A 193 11.13 3.51 -8.39
CA VAL A 193 12.58 3.66 -8.23
C VAL A 193 12.96 3.61 -6.75
N GLU A 194 12.25 4.33 -5.87
CA GLU A 194 12.54 4.29 -4.44
C GLU A 194 12.28 2.92 -3.82
N ARG A 195 11.21 2.25 -4.26
CA ARG A 195 10.88 0.88 -3.87
C ARG A 195 12.05 -0.06 -4.19
N LEU A 196 12.57 0.01 -5.41
CA LEU A 196 13.68 -0.84 -5.87
C LEU A 196 15.02 -0.48 -5.21
N VAL A 197 15.31 0.80 -4.98
CA VAL A 197 16.47 1.21 -4.17
C VAL A 197 16.38 0.61 -2.77
N SER A 198 15.22 0.74 -2.12
CA SER A 198 15.01 0.16 -0.80
C SER A 198 15.18 -1.35 -0.80
N GLN A 199 14.72 -2.04 -1.85
CA GLN A 199 14.88 -3.48 -2.02
C GLN A 199 16.34 -3.90 -2.20
N PHE A 200 17.06 -3.23 -3.10
CA PHE A 200 18.46 -3.51 -3.39
C PHE A 200 19.32 -3.44 -2.12
N TRP A 201 19.22 -2.34 -1.37
CA TRP A 201 19.99 -2.15 -0.15
C TRP A 201 19.54 -3.06 1.00
N TYR A 202 18.25 -3.37 1.08
CA TYR A 202 17.72 -4.28 2.08
C TYR A 202 18.23 -5.71 1.87
N LEU A 203 18.10 -6.27 0.67
CA LEU A 203 18.56 -7.64 0.37
C LEU A 203 20.08 -7.76 0.41
N LYS A 204 20.81 -6.65 0.30
CA LYS A 204 22.26 -6.56 0.49
C LYS A 204 22.70 -6.64 1.97
N GLN A 205 21.82 -6.34 2.94
CA GLN A 205 22.19 -6.20 4.35
C GLN A 205 21.39 -7.11 5.31
N ALA A 206 20.17 -7.50 4.97
CA ALA A 206 19.28 -8.24 5.86
C ALA A 206 19.64 -9.73 5.95
N THR A 207 20.67 -10.07 6.72
CA THR A 207 21.20 -11.44 6.85
C THR A 207 20.20 -12.46 7.41
N TRP A 208 19.14 -11.99 8.08
CA TRP A 208 18.06 -12.81 8.62
C TRP A 208 16.94 -13.11 7.62
N GLU A 209 16.92 -12.43 6.48
CA GLU A 209 15.89 -12.64 5.46
C GLU A 209 16.25 -13.82 4.55
N PRO A 210 15.30 -14.73 4.25
CA PRO A 210 15.52 -15.79 3.25
C PRO A 210 15.93 -15.23 1.87
N GLY A 211 15.51 -14.00 1.59
CA GLY A 211 15.85 -13.26 0.36
C GLY A 211 17.25 -12.64 0.35
N TYR A 212 18.05 -12.74 1.42
CA TYR A 212 19.39 -12.15 1.51
C TYR A 212 20.28 -12.53 0.31
N ARG A 213 21.03 -11.56 -0.22
CA ARG A 213 21.91 -11.71 -1.39
C ARG A 213 23.30 -11.16 -1.05
N PRO A 214 24.17 -11.94 -0.38
CA PRO A 214 25.52 -11.48 -0.02
C PRO A 214 26.37 -11.14 -1.25
N ASN A 215 26.12 -11.81 -2.39
CA ASN A 215 26.77 -11.51 -3.66
C ASN A 215 26.40 -10.13 -4.26
N TRP A 216 25.45 -9.40 -3.67
CA TRP A 216 25.14 -8.02 -4.04
C TRP A 216 25.98 -6.99 -3.26
N ALA A 217 26.81 -7.43 -2.30
CA ALA A 217 27.63 -6.57 -1.46
C ALA A 217 28.52 -5.59 -2.25
N GLU A 218 29.03 -6.02 -3.40
CA GLU A 218 29.94 -5.25 -4.25
C GLU A 218 29.26 -4.72 -5.53
N LEU A 219 27.99 -5.06 -5.77
CA LEU A 219 27.28 -4.57 -6.93
C LEU A 219 26.97 -3.09 -6.78
N ASP A 220 27.13 -2.36 -7.88
CA ASP A 220 26.54 -1.03 -8.04
C ASP A 220 25.06 -1.15 -8.42
N VAL A 221 24.25 -0.18 -8.00
CA VAL A 221 22.80 -0.17 -8.22
C VAL A 221 22.44 -0.05 -9.71
N GLU A 222 23.24 0.67 -10.50
CA GLU A 222 23.08 0.79 -11.96
C GLU A 222 23.25 -0.58 -12.62
N PHE A 223 24.34 -1.27 -12.28
CA PHE A 223 24.61 -2.61 -12.80
C PHE A 223 23.50 -3.59 -12.40
N TRP A 224 23.07 -3.53 -11.14
CA TRP A 224 21.97 -4.36 -10.64
C TRP A 224 20.68 -4.11 -11.44
N ALA A 225 20.30 -2.85 -11.67
CA ALA A 225 19.10 -2.50 -12.44
C ALA A 225 19.11 -3.11 -13.85
N TRP A 226 20.24 -2.98 -14.56
CA TRP A 226 20.37 -3.44 -15.94
C TRP A 226 20.58 -4.94 -16.12
N LYS A 227 21.22 -5.61 -15.16
CA LYS A 227 21.71 -6.99 -15.36
C LYS A 227 21.13 -8.02 -14.39
N VAL A 228 20.66 -7.59 -13.22
CA VAL A 228 20.28 -8.52 -12.13
C VAL A 228 18.82 -8.38 -11.72
N ASN A 229 18.24 -7.18 -11.78
CA ASN A 229 16.88 -6.91 -11.34
C ASN A 229 15.85 -7.68 -12.20
N VAL A 230 15.22 -8.68 -11.59
CA VAL A 230 14.16 -9.50 -12.19
C VAL A 230 12.75 -8.94 -11.97
N GLU A 231 12.59 -7.91 -11.14
CA GLU A 231 11.30 -7.30 -10.81
C GLU A 231 10.92 -6.11 -11.71
N ARG A 232 11.37 -6.14 -12.97
CA ARG A 232 11.06 -5.09 -13.94
C ARG A 232 9.57 -4.99 -14.14
N ASN A 233 9.01 -3.79 -13.95
CA ASN A 233 7.59 -3.50 -14.11
C ASN A 233 6.68 -4.46 -13.31
N TYR A 234 7.09 -4.76 -12.06
CA TYR A 234 6.40 -5.69 -11.16
C TYR A 234 4.91 -5.37 -11.04
N ALA A 235 4.54 -4.12 -10.75
CA ALA A 235 3.17 -3.75 -10.44
C ALA A 235 2.26 -3.91 -11.67
N VAL A 236 2.73 -3.49 -12.84
CA VAL A 236 2.04 -3.70 -14.12
C VAL A 236 1.82 -5.18 -14.39
N LYS A 237 2.84 -6.04 -14.21
CA LYS A 237 2.71 -7.49 -14.42
C LYS A 237 1.64 -8.08 -13.51
N ARG A 238 1.63 -7.74 -12.21
CA ARG A 238 0.67 -8.29 -11.25
C ARG A 238 -0.77 -7.90 -11.59
N LEU A 239 -1.03 -6.62 -11.84
CA LEU A 239 -2.37 -6.12 -12.16
C LEU A 239 -2.89 -6.55 -13.54
N ALA A 240 -1.98 -6.76 -14.50
CA ALA A 240 -2.29 -7.32 -15.82
C ALA A 240 -2.31 -8.85 -15.83
N GLY A 241 -2.15 -9.50 -14.67
CA GLY A 241 -2.27 -10.94 -14.50
C GLY A 241 -1.15 -11.79 -15.12
N LYS A 242 0.03 -11.19 -15.35
CA LYS A 242 1.24 -11.85 -15.89
C LYS A 242 2.11 -12.48 -14.80
N GLY A 243 2.91 -13.47 -15.21
CA GLY A 243 3.97 -14.03 -14.39
C GLY A 243 5.18 -13.10 -14.29
N MET A 244 6.07 -13.37 -13.34
CA MET A 244 7.29 -12.57 -13.15
C MET A 244 8.28 -12.70 -14.32
N ALA A 245 8.31 -13.88 -14.96
CA ALA A 245 9.17 -14.17 -16.10
C ALA A 245 8.69 -13.53 -17.41
N ASP A 246 7.43 -13.10 -17.49
CA ASP A 246 6.87 -12.49 -18.69
C ASP A 246 7.31 -11.03 -18.79
N ASP A 247 7.53 -10.51 -20.00
CA ASP A 247 7.76 -9.08 -20.22
C ASP A 247 6.46 -8.27 -20.14
N ALA A 248 6.50 -7.05 -19.62
CA ALA A 248 5.36 -6.14 -19.60
C ALA A 248 5.34 -5.27 -20.86
N THR A 249 4.14 -5.06 -21.42
CA THR A 249 3.91 -4.25 -22.63
C THR A 249 3.02 -3.04 -22.33
N GLU A 250 2.91 -2.14 -23.30
CA GLU A 250 1.98 -0.99 -23.22
C GLU A 250 0.51 -1.43 -23.09
N ARG A 251 0.14 -2.57 -23.68
CA ARG A 251 -1.18 -3.15 -23.49
C ARG A 251 -1.39 -3.58 -22.04
N ASP A 252 -0.39 -4.20 -21.43
CA ASP A 252 -0.45 -4.64 -20.03
C ASP A 252 -0.56 -3.44 -19.09
N LEU A 253 0.17 -2.35 -19.35
CA LEU A 253 0.04 -1.10 -18.60
C LEU A 253 -1.41 -0.57 -18.61
N ARG A 254 -2.05 -0.55 -19.79
CA ARG A 254 -3.45 -0.10 -19.90
C ARG A 254 -4.42 -1.02 -19.15
N ILE A 255 -4.22 -2.34 -19.18
CA ILE A 255 -5.00 -3.29 -18.37
C ILE A 255 -4.78 -3.01 -16.88
N ALA A 256 -3.53 -2.84 -16.46
CA ALA A 256 -3.17 -2.58 -15.07
C ALA A 256 -3.80 -1.28 -14.55
N MET A 257 -3.76 -0.20 -15.33
CA MET A 257 -4.42 1.06 -15.01
C MET A 257 -5.92 0.88 -14.82
N ARG A 258 -6.62 0.15 -15.72
CA ARG A 258 -8.06 -0.12 -15.58
C ARG A 258 -8.40 -0.99 -14.39
N THR A 259 -7.62 -2.06 -14.15
CA THR A 259 -7.78 -2.90 -12.96
C THR A 259 -7.67 -2.07 -11.68
N LEU A 260 -6.68 -1.16 -11.62
CA LEU A 260 -6.46 -0.30 -10.46
C LEU A 260 -7.60 0.71 -10.29
N GLU A 261 -7.96 1.40 -11.36
CA GLU A 261 -8.99 2.45 -11.39
C GLU A 261 -10.37 1.96 -10.98
N GLU A 262 -10.72 0.71 -11.29
CA GLU A 262 -12.07 0.20 -11.05
C GLU A 262 -12.20 -0.56 -9.71
N TYR A 263 -11.17 -1.28 -9.27
CA TYR A 263 -11.30 -2.25 -8.16
C TYR A 263 -10.48 -1.93 -6.91
N PHE A 264 -9.52 -1.00 -6.96
CA PHE A 264 -8.62 -0.78 -5.85
C PHE A 264 -8.89 0.54 -5.13
N VAL A 265 -8.87 0.47 -3.80
CA VAL A 265 -8.62 1.65 -2.97
C VAL A 265 -7.11 1.83 -2.87
N VAL A 266 -6.63 2.96 -3.36
CA VAL A 266 -5.21 3.25 -3.51
C VAL A 266 -4.72 4.02 -2.29
N GLY A 267 -3.61 3.56 -1.74
CA GLY A 267 -2.78 4.26 -0.76
C GLY A 267 -1.42 4.65 -1.35
N LEU A 268 -0.79 5.63 -0.73
CA LEU A 268 0.57 6.10 -1.02
C LEU A 268 1.43 6.05 0.25
N THR A 269 2.63 5.47 0.16
CA THR A 269 3.54 5.28 1.30
C THR A 269 3.94 6.61 1.94
N GLU A 270 4.14 7.64 1.13
CA GLU A 270 4.48 9.01 1.51
C GLU A 270 3.30 9.77 2.15
N ARG A 271 2.07 9.28 1.99
CA ARG A 271 0.83 9.81 2.60
C ARG A 271 0.12 8.70 3.38
N MET A 272 0.89 7.99 4.22
CA MET A 272 0.42 6.79 4.93
C MET A 272 -0.80 7.04 5.81
N ASP A 273 -0.83 8.15 6.57
CA ASP A 273 -1.96 8.49 7.46
C ASP A 273 -3.27 8.59 6.65
N GLU A 274 -3.26 9.39 5.58
CA GLU A 274 -4.41 9.54 4.69
C GLU A 274 -4.79 8.23 4.00
N SER A 275 -3.79 7.42 3.61
CA SER A 275 -3.99 6.10 3.01
C SER A 275 -4.74 5.17 3.97
N LEU A 276 -4.30 5.12 5.23
CA LEU A 276 -4.96 4.30 6.24
C LEU A 276 -6.35 4.80 6.58
N SER A 277 -6.60 6.12 6.56
CA SER A 277 -7.96 6.64 6.78
C SER A 277 -8.94 6.13 5.71
N ARG A 278 -8.51 6.05 4.45
CA ARG A 278 -9.32 5.49 3.36
C ARG A 278 -9.51 3.99 3.48
N PHE A 279 -8.44 3.27 3.82
CA PHE A 279 -8.53 1.84 4.06
C PHE A 279 -9.46 1.53 5.25
N ASN A 280 -9.40 2.32 6.32
CA ASN A 280 -10.28 2.18 7.49
C ASN A 280 -11.74 2.37 7.12
N ALA A 281 -12.05 3.36 6.27
CA ALA A 281 -13.42 3.56 5.80
C ALA A 281 -13.95 2.33 5.04
N VAL A 282 -13.10 1.70 4.22
CA VAL A 282 -13.47 0.50 3.44
C VAL A 282 -13.56 -0.75 4.32
N LEU A 283 -12.71 -0.83 5.34
CA LEU A 283 -12.68 -1.91 6.35
C LEU A 283 -13.68 -1.69 7.49
N ARG A 284 -14.48 -0.61 7.43
CA ARG A 284 -15.44 -0.21 8.48
C ARG A 284 -14.83 -0.10 9.87
N ILE A 285 -13.59 0.39 9.93
CA ILE A 285 -12.88 0.61 11.19
C ILE A 285 -13.25 2.00 11.70
N ASP A 286 -13.83 2.04 12.90
CA ASP A 286 -14.09 3.29 13.59
C ASP A 286 -12.76 3.93 14.04
N GLU A 287 -12.37 5.01 13.37
CA GLU A 287 -11.22 5.83 13.74
C GLU A 287 -11.43 6.58 15.06
N ASN A 288 -12.66 6.67 15.56
CA ASN A 288 -12.93 7.26 16.86
C ASN A 288 -12.72 6.31 18.03
N ASN A 289 -12.71 5.00 17.77
CA ASN A 289 -12.45 3.97 18.75
C ASN A 289 -11.11 4.25 19.48
N PRO A 290 -11.09 4.21 20.83
CA PRO A 290 -9.88 4.48 21.59
C PRO A 290 -8.67 3.63 21.18
N THR A 291 -8.88 2.35 20.88
CA THR A 291 -7.83 1.44 20.42
C THR A 291 -7.25 1.91 19.09
N THR A 292 -8.10 2.18 18.09
CA THR A 292 -7.66 2.69 16.78
C THR A 292 -6.90 4.00 16.91
N LYS A 293 -7.34 4.93 17.77
CA LYS A 293 -6.64 6.20 18.04
C LYS A 293 -5.26 5.98 18.66
N ILE A 294 -5.14 5.08 19.63
CA ILE A 294 -3.86 4.72 20.24
C ILE A 294 -2.93 4.12 19.20
N CYS A 295 -3.42 3.21 18.36
CA CYS A 295 -2.63 2.64 17.26
C CYS A 295 -2.19 3.74 16.28
N LYS A 296 -3.10 4.58 15.81
CA LYS A 296 -2.75 5.69 14.92
C LYS A 296 -1.67 6.59 15.52
N LYS A 297 -1.80 6.94 16.80
CA LYS A 297 -0.78 7.71 17.53
C LYS A 297 0.55 6.99 17.61
N HIS A 298 0.53 5.71 17.97
CA HIS A 298 1.73 4.90 18.05
C HIS A 298 2.45 4.85 16.70
N PHE A 299 1.76 4.71 15.56
CA PHE A 299 2.43 4.52 14.27
C PHE A 299 2.84 5.84 13.58
N PHE A 300 2.17 6.97 13.87
CA PHE A 300 2.37 8.22 13.12
C PHE A 300 2.86 9.41 13.93
N PHE A 301 2.58 9.46 15.24
CA PHE A 301 2.83 10.65 16.05
C PHE A 301 3.87 10.43 17.14
N ASP A 302 4.04 9.20 17.61
CA ASP A 302 5.07 8.90 18.59
C ASP A 302 6.43 8.80 17.90
N SER A 303 7.44 9.52 18.41
CA SER A 303 8.83 9.48 17.90
C SER A 303 9.51 8.11 18.04
N VAL A 304 8.89 7.20 18.80
CA VAL A 304 9.27 5.79 18.99
C VAL A 304 8.47 4.86 18.07
N GLY A 305 7.40 5.38 17.49
CA GLY A 305 6.39 4.70 16.70
C GLY A 305 6.91 4.00 15.47
N VAL A 306 6.78 2.66 15.47
CA VAL A 306 7.51 1.73 14.60
C VAL A 306 8.84 2.32 14.20
N ARG A 307 9.83 2.26 15.11
CA ARG A 307 11.24 2.17 14.70
C ARG A 307 11.22 1.36 13.43
N LYS A 308 11.62 1.95 12.30
CA LYS A 308 11.45 1.34 10.98
C LYS A 308 12.18 -0.01 10.96
N THR A 309 11.54 -1.05 11.50
CA THR A 309 12.16 -2.31 11.94
C THR A 309 12.68 -3.07 10.72
N ASN A 310 12.11 -2.74 9.56
CA ASN A 310 12.46 -3.26 8.27
C ASN A 310 13.02 -2.19 7.30
N SER A 311 13.36 -0.98 7.76
CA SER A 311 14.15 -0.06 6.95
C SER A 311 15.63 -0.24 7.24
N VAL A 312 16.35 -0.57 6.20
CA VAL A 312 17.80 -0.45 6.17
C VAL A 312 18.12 0.96 5.68
N ALA A 313 19.01 1.67 6.37
CA ALA A 313 19.48 2.96 5.90
C ALA A 313 20.15 2.78 4.54
N HIS A 314 19.77 3.62 3.58
CA HIS A 314 20.30 3.57 2.24
C HIS A 314 20.42 4.97 1.66
N PRO A 315 21.35 5.21 0.72
CA PRO A 315 21.43 6.49 0.03
C PRO A 315 20.11 6.80 -0.69
N VAL A 316 19.77 8.08 -0.70
CA VAL A 316 18.76 8.62 -1.62
C VAL A 316 19.47 8.87 -2.94
N LEU A 317 19.00 8.21 -4.00
CA LEU A 317 19.55 8.43 -5.34
C LEU A 317 19.05 9.77 -5.88
N ASN A 318 19.95 10.57 -6.44
CA ASN A 318 19.59 11.77 -7.18
C ASN A 318 18.94 11.36 -8.51
N GLU A 319 17.90 12.06 -8.96
CA GLU A 319 17.18 11.77 -10.22
C GLU A 319 18.10 11.80 -11.46
N MET A 320 19.21 12.53 -11.40
CA MET A 320 20.22 12.59 -12.47
C MET A 320 21.35 11.55 -12.32
N SER A 321 21.33 10.73 -11.26
CA SER A 321 22.32 9.67 -11.09
C SER A 321 22.07 8.51 -12.05
N GLN A 322 23.14 7.85 -12.49
CA GLN A 322 23.04 6.71 -13.42
C GLN A 322 22.20 5.57 -12.83
N GLY A 323 22.32 5.32 -11.52
CA GLY A 323 21.49 4.34 -10.81
C GLY A 323 20.00 4.66 -10.86
N TRP A 324 19.62 5.94 -10.69
CA TRP A 324 18.22 6.36 -10.79
C TRP A 324 17.70 6.18 -12.22
N ILE A 325 18.46 6.68 -13.21
CA ILE A 325 18.11 6.58 -14.63
C ILE A 325 17.92 5.11 -15.03
N ALA A 326 18.86 4.24 -14.65
CA ALA A 326 18.78 2.80 -14.93
C ALA A 326 17.52 2.15 -14.33
N LEU A 327 17.19 2.45 -13.07
CA LEU A 327 15.99 1.92 -12.42
C LEU A 327 14.71 2.47 -13.04
N HIS A 328 14.68 3.77 -13.33
CA HIS A 328 13.56 4.42 -13.99
C HIS A 328 13.30 3.79 -15.37
N ASP A 329 14.33 3.66 -16.20
CA ASP A 329 14.18 3.19 -17.59
C ASP A 329 13.81 1.70 -17.64
N THR A 330 14.40 0.88 -16.78
CA THR A 330 14.04 -0.55 -16.69
C THR A 330 12.65 -0.80 -16.09
N ASN A 331 12.03 0.23 -15.50
CA ASN A 331 10.71 0.17 -14.86
C ASN A 331 9.74 1.27 -15.33
N GLN A 332 9.92 1.75 -16.56
CA GLN A 332 9.15 2.88 -17.10
C GLN A 332 7.63 2.68 -17.06
N LEU A 333 7.14 1.44 -17.16
CA LEU A 333 5.70 1.17 -17.12
C LEU A 333 5.17 1.25 -15.68
N ASP A 334 5.93 0.74 -14.70
CA ASP A 334 5.58 0.90 -13.29
C ASP A 334 5.62 2.38 -12.88
N VAL A 335 6.56 3.18 -13.40
CA VAL A 335 6.61 4.63 -13.13
C VAL A 335 5.33 5.30 -13.62
N ARG A 336 4.90 5.00 -14.86
CA ARG A 336 3.65 5.53 -15.41
C ARG A 336 2.42 5.03 -14.66
N LEU A 337 2.41 3.77 -14.23
CA LEU A 337 1.35 3.22 -13.40
C LEU A 337 1.30 3.90 -12.02
N TYR A 338 2.43 4.19 -11.40
CA TYR A 338 2.49 4.89 -10.11
C TYR A 338 1.88 6.28 -10.19
N TYR A 339 2.20 7.07 -11.22
CA TYR A 339 1.55 8.37 -11.40
C TYR A 339 0.06 8.28 -11.68
N HIS A 340 -0.38 7.21 -12.35
CA HIS A 340 -1.80 6.92 -12.47
C HIS A 340 -2.43 6.55 -11.12
N ALA A 341 -1.72 5.82 -10.26
CA ALA A 341 -2.14 5.53 -8.89
C ALA A 341 -2.23 6.80 -8.04
N VAL A 342 -1.28 7.74 -8.17
CA VAL A 342 -1.34 9.06 -7.51
C VAL A 342 -2.60 9.81 -7.93
N ARG A 343 -2.94 9.83 -9.23
CA ARG A 343 -4.20 10.44 -9.70
C ARG A 343 -5.43 9.78 -9.06
N ILE A 344 -5.52 8.44 -9.07
CA ILE A 344 -6.63 7.71 -8.43
C ILE A 344 -6.69 8.02 -6.93
N PHE A 345 -5.53 8.12 -6.27
CA PHE A 345 -5.43 8.52 -4.88
C PHE A 345 -6.06 9.91 -4.66
N GLU A 346 -5.83 10.90 -5.52
CA GLU A 346 -6.52 12.19 -5.37
C GLU A 346 -8.03 12.09 -5.61
N GLU A 347 -8.45 11.31 -6.61
CA GLU A 347 -9.87 11.09 -6.92
C GLU A 347 -10.64 10.41 -5.78
N GLN A 348 -9.94 9.60 -4.97
CA GLN A 348 -10.48 8.91 -3.80
C GLN A 348 -10.41 9.75 -2.51
N ALA A 349 -10.07 11.04 -2.57
CA ALA A 349 -9.92 11.88 -1.38
C ALA A 349 -11.17 11.94 -0.49
N ASP A 350 -12.35 12.01 -1.12
CA ASP A 350 -13.63 12.13 -0.42
C ASP A 350 -14.25 10.78 -0.02
N LEU A 351 -13.60 9.66 -0.35
CA LEU A 351 -14.11 8.31 -0.06
C LEU A 351 -14.51 8.13 1.42
N PRO A 352 -13.72 8.56 2.43
CA PRO A 352 -14.12 8.42 3.84
C PRO A 352 -15.40 9.18 4.18
N MET A 353 -15.62 10.33 3.56
CA MET A 353 -16.83 11.14 3.79
C MET A 353 -18.06 10.45 3.17
N TYR A 354 -17.95 9.97 1.92
CA TYR A 354 -19.05 9.30 1.24
C TYR A 354 -19.50 8.03 1.98
N LEU A 355 -18.55 7.22 2.45
CA LEU A 355 -18.88 5.98 3.17
C LEU A 355 -19.57 6.24 4.51
N ARG A 356 -19.11 7.24 5.28
CA ARG A 356 -19.75 7.63 6.54
C ARG A 356 -21.15 8.22 6.32
N ALA A 357 -21.34 9.00 5.26
CA ALA A 357 -22.65 9.54 4.92
C ALA A 357 -23.65 8.41 4.61
N ALA A 358 -23.22 7.41 3.84
CA ALA A 358 -24.05 6.24 3.54
C ALA A 358 -24.49 5.48 4.80
N GLU A 359 -23.58 5.27 5.76
CA GLU A 359 -23.90 4.60 7.04
C GLU A 359 -24.94 5.38 7.87
N SER A 360 -24.90 6.71 7.86
CA SER A 360 -25.83 7.55 8.63
C SER A 360 -27.26 7.58 8.07
N MET A 361 -27.45 7.31 6.77
CA MET A 361 -28.77 7.32 6.13
C MET A 361 -29.57 6.03 6.42
N ASP A 362 -28.88 4.91 6.69
CA ASP A 362 -29.52 3.60 6.89
C ASP A 362 -30.27 3.50 8.24
N TRP A 363 -29.91 4.31 9.24
CA TRP A 363 -30.57 4.33 10.56
C TRP A 363 -31.95 5.01 10.59
N SER A 364 -32.48 5.46 9.45
CA SER A 364 -33.75 6.21 9.35
C SER A 364 -34.93 5.39 8.82
N GLN A 365 -34.74 4.09 8.58
CA GLN A 365 -35.76 3.12 8.20
C GLN A 365 -35.92 2.06 9.28
#